data_AF-J5U9E5-F1
#
_entry.id   AF-J5U9E5-F1
#
_cell.length_a   1.000
_cell.length_b   1.000
_cell.length_c   1.000
_cell.angle_alpha   90.00
_cell.angle_beta   90.00
_cell.angle_gamma   90.00
#
_symmetry.space_group_name_H-M   'P 1'
#
loop_
_entity.id
_entity.type
_entity.pdbx_description
1 polymer ?
#
loop_
_entity_poly.entity_id
_entity_poly.type
_entity_poly.pdbx_seq_one_letter_code
_entity_poly.pdbx_strand_id
1 'polypeptide(L)'
;MPPGAEADEQNLRTADETSSIKKEMSGRRGEVAEQLEFFPVQSPCRGICQSDERGYCRGCMRSRDERFNWQKMSDAQKQDVLRLCRQRLLRKLRAAKQDSAVEPQQPSLF
;
A
#
# COMPACT_ATOMS: atom_id res chain seq x y z
N MET A 1 29.08 -3.95 72.28
CA MET A 1 27.92 -4.02 71.37
C MET A 1 28.35 -3.45 70.01
N PRO A 2 28.07 -4.15 68.90
CA PRO A 2 28.25 -3.65 67.51
C PRO A 2 27.06 -2.72 67.14
N PRO A 3 26.76 -2.33 65.88
CA PRO A 3 27.54 -2.21 64.63
C PRO A 3 27.28 -0.86 63.87
N GLY A 4 27.95 -0.64 62.73
CA GLY A 4 27.23 -0.17 61.52
C GLY A 4 27.58 1.21 60.95
N ALA A 5 28.39 1.22 59.90
CA ALA A 5 28.35 2.12 58.72
C ALA A 5 29.63 1.84 57.90
N GLU A 6 29.73 0.72 57.17
CA GLU A 6 29.30 0.57 55.76
C GLU A 6 29.80 1.69 54.84
N ALA A 7 30.97 1.49 54.23
CA ALA A 7 31.29 1.84 52.84
C ALA A 7 32.68 1.29 52.50
N ASP A 8 32.78 -0.02 52.21
CA ASP A 8 34.01 -0.61 51.69
C ASP A 8 33.93 -0.77 50.17
N GLU A 9 34.89 -0.09 49.54
CA GLU A 9 35.20 0.09 48.14
C GLU A 9 35.73 -1.23 47.54
N GLN A 10 34.84 -2.18 47.23
CA GLN A 10 35.23 -3.43 46.56
C GLN A 10 34.23 -3.82 45.49
N ASN A 11 34.25 -3.10 44.36
CA ASN A 11 33.64 -3.60 43.12
C ASN A 11 34.51 -3.33 41.90
N LEU A 12 35.79 -3.69 42.04
CA LEU A 12 36.73 -3.80 40.94
C LEU A 12 37.21 -5.25 40.90
N ARG A 13 36.67 -6.01 39.95
CA ARG A 13 37.12 -7.32 39.40
C ARG A 13 35.99 -8.35 39.37
N THR A 14 35.19 -8.31 38.31
CA THR A 14 34.88 -9.44 37.41
C THR A 14 33.87 -8.95 36.37
N ALA A 15 34.35 -8.08 35.46
CA ALA A 15 33.56 -7.57 34.34
C ALA A 15 33.91 -8.26 33.01
N ASP A 16 34.62 -9.39 33.03
CA ASP A 16 35.17 -10.05 31.83
C ASP A 16 34.37 -11.27 31.35
N GLU A 17 33.42 -11.81 32.12
CA GLU A 17 32.76 -13.09 31.79
C GLU A 17 31.38 -13.00 31.13
N THR A 18 30.87 -11.79 30.84
CA THR A 18 29.58 -11.62 30.12
C THR A 18 29.73 -11.12 28.68
N SER A 19 30.98 -10.97 28.21
CA SER A 19 31.31 -10.48 26.86
C SER A 19 31.05 -11.50 25.75
N SER A 20 31.15 -12.81 26.03
CA SER A 20 31.12 -13.85 24.98
C SER A 20 29.74 -14.29 24.51
N ILE A 21 28.64 -13.94 25.21
CA ILE A 21 27.29 -14.39 24.80
C ILE A 21 26.57 -13.37 23.89
N LYS A 22 27.04 -12.13 23.77
CA LYS A 22 26.34 -11.07 23.02
C LYS A 22 26.76 -10.94 21.54
N LYS A 23 27.60 -11.85 21.03
CA LYS A 23 28.15 -11.78 19.66
C LYS A 23 27.53 -12.75 18.65
N GLU A 24 26.36 -13.32 18.93
CA GLU A 24 25.67 -14.23 18.00
C GLU A 24 24.21 -13.85 17.69
N MET A 25 23.80 -12.62 17.99
CA MET A 25 22.49 -12.07 17.60
C MET A 25 22.61 -10.93 16.58
N SER A 26 23.66 -10.95 15.75
CA SER A 26 23.71 -10.25 14.46
C SER A 26 23.37 -11.24 13.34
N GLY A 27 22.29 -11.99 13.55
CA GLY A 27 21.72 -12.92 12.61
C GLY A 27 20.97 -12.16 11.53
N ARG A 28 21.62 -12.04 10.37
CA ARG A 28 21.03 -11.75 9.06
C ARG A 28 20.38 -10.37 8.96
N ARG A 29 21.19 -9.44 8.44
CA ARG A 29 20.72 -8.48 7.44
C ARG A 29 19.67 -9.21 6.59
N GLY A 30 18.42 -8.78 6.69
CA GLY A 30 17.41 -9.15 5.72
C GLY A 30 17.87 -8.63 4.37
N GLU A 31 18.71 -9.40 3.70
CA GLU A 31 18.65 -9.52 2.26
C GLU A 31 17.21 -9.90 1.95
N VAL A 32 16.34 -8.90 1.82
CA VAL A 32 15.15 -8.99 0.99
C VAL A 32 15.66 -9.01 -0.45
N ALA A 33 16.50 -10.01 -0.74
CA ALA A 33 16.93 -10.35 -2.06
C ALA A 33 15.66 -10.74 -2.79
N GLU A 34 15.28 -9.88 -3.72
CA GLU A 34 14.92 -10.30 -5.07
C GLU A 34 13.78 -11.28 -5.24
N GLN A 35 13.00 -11.57 -4.20
CA GLN A 35 11.68 -12.14 -4.37
C GLN A 35 10.68 -11.01 -4.66
N LEU A 36 11.05 -10.15 -5.62
CA LEU A 36 10.07 -9.37 -6.36
C LEU A 36 9.36 -10.39 -7.24
N GLU A 37 8.42 -11.12 -6.64
CA GLU A 37 7.49 -11.96 -7.37
C GLU A 37 6.80 -11.04 -8.37
N PHE A 38 7.27 -11.12 -9.61
CA PHE A 38 6.77 -10.36 -10.75
C PHE A 38 5.44 -11.00 -11.12
N PHE A 39 4.44 -10.80 -10.27
CA PHE A 39 3.10 -11.24 -10.54
C PHE A 39 2.66 -10.53 -11.82
N PRO A 40 2.32 -11.28 -12.88
CA PRO A 40 1.92 -10.67 -14.13
C PRO A 40 0.72 -9.76 -13.87
N VAL A 41 0.80 -8.55 -14.41
CA VAL A 41 -0.24 -7.53 -14.19
C VAL A 41 -1.55 -8.03 -14.80
N GLN A 42 -2.48 -8.40 -13.93
CA GLN A 42 -3.77 -8.95 -14.33
C GLN A 42 -4.62 -7.88 -15.01
N SER A 43 -5.35 -8.29 -16.06
CA SER A 43 -6.21 -7.36 -16.77
C SER A 43 -7.44 -7.01 -15.91
N PRO A 44 -7.85 -5.73 -15.80
CA PRO A 44 -9.00 -5.31 -15.01
C PRO A 44 -10.32 -5.49 -15.79
N CYS A 45 -10.32 -6.30 -16.86
CA CYS A 45 -11.44 -6.38 -17.78
C CYS A 45 -12.57 -7.20 -17.17
N ARG A 46 -13.79 -6.63 -17.14
CA ARG A 46 -15.01 -7.32 -16.67
C ARG A 46 -15.86 -7.88 -17.82
N GLY A 47 -15.28 -8.02 -19.03
CA GLY A 47 -16.00 -8.49 -20.23
C GLY A 47 -17.00 -7.49 -20.83
N ILE A 48 -17.17 -6.30 -20.23
CA ILE A 48 -18.10 -5.28 -20.72
C ILE A 48 -17.30 -4.24 -21.50
N CYS A 49 -17.40 -4.25 -22.83
CA CYS A 49 -16.65 -3.36 -23.72
C CYS A 49 -17.48 -2.14 -24.18
N GLN A 50 -18.31 -1.56 -23.30
CA GLN A 50 -19.12 -0.39 -23.63
C GLN A 50 -18.37 0.92 -23.31
N SER A 51 -18.30 1.83 -24.28
CA SER A 51 -17.71 3.16 -24.09
C SER A 51 -18.73 4.12 -23.48
N ASP A 52 -18.28 4.97 -22.56
CA ASP A 52 -19.04 6.09 -22.01
C ASP A 52 -18.93 7.32 -22.93
N GLU A 53 -19.68 8.38 -22.64
CA GLU A 53 -19.67 9.64 -23.39
C GLU A 53 -18.26 10.27 -23.50
N ARG A 54 -17.41 10.03 -22.50
CA ARG A 54 -16.01 10.47 -22.45
C ARG A 54 -15.03 9.55 -23.17
N GLY A 55 -15.50 8.47 -23.81
CA GLY A 55 -14.67 7.51 -24.54
C GLY A 55 -13.92 6.49 -23.67
N TYR A 56 -14.28 6.35 -22.38
CA TYR A 56 -13.73 5.34 -21.49
C TYR A 56 -14.66 4.13 -21.35
N CYS A 57 -14.09 2.95 -21.16
CA CYS A 57 -14.87 1.74 -20.90
C CYS A 57 -15.65 1.85 -19.57
N ARG A 58 -16.95 1.59 -19.58
CA ARG A 58 -17.81 1.64 -18.38
C ARG A 58 -17.40 0.63 -17.30
N GLY A 59 -16.82 -0.50 -17.69
CA GLY A 59 -16.41 -1.57 -16.76
C GLY A 59 -15.02 -1.38 -16.17
N CYS A 60 -14.01 -1.16 -17.04
CA CYS A 60 -12.60 -1.11 -16.64
C CYS A 60 -11.97 0.28 -16.67
N MET A 61 -12.70 1.31 -17.11
CA MET A 61 -12.25 2.72 -17.18
C MET A 61 -11.02 2.98 -18.07
N ARG A 62 -10.66 2.00 -18.91
CA ARG A 62 -9.61 2.13 -19.92
C ARG A 62 -10.10 2.89 -21.14
N SER A 63 -9.23 3.68 -21.76
CA SER A 63 -9.49 4.28 -23.07
C SER A 63 -9.45 3.25 -24.19
N ARG A 64 -9.93 3.63 -25.38
CA ARG A 64 -9.84 2.80 -26.58
C ARG A 64 -8.38 2.43 -26.89
N ASP A 65 -7.49 3.40 -26.92
CA ASP A 65 -6.06 3.20 -27.25
C ASP A 65 -5.34 2.36 -26.21
N GLU A 66 -5.65 2.56 -24.92
CA GLU A 66 -5.12 1.73 -23.86
C GLU A 66 -5.48 0.27 -24.10
N ARG A 67 -6.74 -0.06 -24.41
CA ARG A 67 -7.19 -1.44 -24.67
C ARG A 67 -6.42 -2.09 -25.82
N PHE A 68 -6.28 -1.39 -26.95
CA PHE A 68 -5.56 -1.91 -28.12
C PHE A 68 -4.08 -2.15 -27.84
N ASN A 69 -3.45 -1.27 -27.08
CA ASN A 69 -2.03 -1.35 -26.78
C ASN A 69 -1.69 -2.21 -25.55
N TRP A 70 -2.66 -2.79 -24.84
CA TRP A 70 -2.43 -3.56 -23.61
C TRP A 70 -1.39 -4.67 -23.76
N GLN A 71 -1.46 -5.42 -24.86
CA GLN A 71 -0.56 -6.55 -25.13
C GLN A 71 0.86 -6.09 -25.47
N LYS A 72 1.02 -4.83 -25.90
CA LYS A 72 2.31 -4.23 -26.28
C LYS A 72 2.96 -3.45 -25.14
N MET A 73 2.23 -3.19 -24.06
CA MET A 73 2.72 -2.41 -22.93
C MET A 73 3.63 -3.23 -22.01
N SER A 74 4.64 -2.59 -21.45
CA SER A 74 5.43 -3.16 -20.35
C SER A 74 4.60 -3.25 -19.07
N ASP A 75 5.00 -4.10 -18.12
CA ASP A 75 4.20 -4.26 -16.90
C ASP A 75 4.18 -2.98 -16.03
N ALA A 76 5.23 -2.17 -16.07
CA ALA A 76 5.21 -0.82 -15.48
C ALA A 76 4.13 0.07 -16.14
N GLN A 77 4.05 0.07 -17.47
CA GLN A 77 3.01 0.82 -18.19
C GLN A 77 1.60 0.28 -17.88
N LYS A 78 1.44 -1.04 -17.77
CA LYS A 78 0.17 -1.66 -17.40
C LYS A 78 -0.27 -1.21 -16.00
N GLN A 79 0.65 -1.18 -15.03
CA GLN A 79 0.38 -0.68 -13.68
C GLN A 79 -0.04 0.80 -13.69
N ASP A 80 0.62 1.63 -14.50
CA ASP A 80 0.23 3.03 -14.66
C ASP A 80 -1.17 3.19 -15.26
N VAL A 81 -1.50 2.41 -16.29
CA VAL A 81 -2.85 2.38 -16.87
C VAL A 81 -3.88 1.99 -15.81
N LEU A 82 -3.59 0.97 -14.98
CA LEU A 82 -4.47 0.57 -13.88
C LEU A 82 -4.66 1.69 -12.85
N ARG A 83 -3.57 2.36 -12.47
CA ARG A 83 -3.59 3.50 -11.55
C ARG A 83 -4.46 4.64 -12.08
N LEU A 84 -4.32 4.98 -13.36
CA LEU A 84 -5.14 5.99 -14.03
C LEU A 84 -6.62 5.58 -14.10
N CYS A 85 -6.90 4.32 -14.42
CA CYS A 85 -8.27 3.79 -14.43
C CYS A 85 -8.94 3.92 -13.07
N ARG A 86 -8.23 3.58 -11.99
CA ARG A 86 -8.71 3.75 -10.62
C ARG A 86 -8.98 5.23 -10.31
N GLN A 87 -8.10 6.13 -10.72
CA GLN A 87 -8.30 7.57 -10.52
C GLN A 87 -9.50 8.12 -11.28
N ARG A 88 -9.71 7.68 -12.54
CA ARG A 88 -10.88 8.04 -13.34
C ARG A 88 -12.18 7.54 -12.68
N LEU A 89 -12.18 6.30 -12.17
CA LEU A 89 -13.32 5.73 -11.44
C LEU A 89 -13.66 6.55 -10.20
N LEU A 90 -12.66 6.87 -9.36
CA LEU A 90 -12.86 7.67 -8.15
C LEU A 90 -13.40 9.06 -8.45
N ARG A 91 -12.93 9.71 -9.52
CA ARG A 91 -13.49 10.99 -9.98
C ARG A 91 -14.96 10.86 -10.39
N LYS A 92 -15.31 9.81 -11.13
CA LYS A 92 -16.71 9.54 -11.53
C LYS A 92 -17.61 9.30 -10.32
N LEU A 93 -17.15 8.52 -9.33
CA LEU A 93 -17.91 8.27 -8.09
C LEU A 93 -18.10 9.55 -7.27
N ARG A 94 -17.09 10.43 -7.20
CA ARG A 94 -17.21 11.72 -6.51
C ARG A 94 -18.20 12.65 -7.20
N ALA A 95 -18.14 12.75 -8.52
CA ALA A 95 -19.09 13.55 -9.30
C ALA A 95 -20.53 13.05 -9.09
N ALA A 96 -20.76 11.73 -9.18
CA ALA A 96 -22.08 11.15 -8.94
C ALA A 96 -22.62 11.43 -7.52
N LYS A 97 -21.74 11.44 -6.50
CA LYS A 97 -22.13 11.80 -5.14
C LYS A 97 -22.56 13.27 -5.03
N GLN A 98 -21.89 14.18 -5.76
CA GLN A 98 -22.24 15.60 -5.76
C GLN A 98 -23.61 15.84 -6.40
N ASP A 99 -23.94 15.15 -7.48
CA ASP A 99 -25.26 15.24 -8.11
C ASP A 99 -26.38 14.74 -7.18
N SER A 100 -26.13 13.68 -6.40
CA SER A 100 -27.10 13.16 -5.41
C SER A 100 -27.24 14.01 -4.14
N ALA A 101 -26.32 14.94 -3.88
CA ALA A 101 -26.34 15.78 -2.68
C ALA A 101 -27.15 17.08 -2.85
N VAL A 102 -27.68 17.33 -4.06
CA VAL A 102 -28.53 18.49 -4.37
C VAL A 102 -30.02 18.15 -4.23
N GLU A 103 -30.38 17.26 -3.30
CA GLU A 103 -31.77 17.12 -2.84
C GLU A 103 -31.92 17.64 -1.41
N PRO A 104 -32.39 18.89 -1.24
CA PRO A 104 -33.09 19.28 -0.04
C PRO A 104 -34.51 19.71 -0.42
N GLN A 105 -35.49 18.84 -0.20
CA GLN A 105 -36.82 19.28 0.23
C GLN A 105 -37.63 18.09 0.70
N GLN A 106 -37.53 17.83 2.01
CA GLN A 106 -38.59 17.12 2.71
C GLN A 106 -39.91 17.84 2.39
N PRO A 107 -40.93 17.16 1.82
CA PRO A 107 -42.26 17.74 1.80
C PRO A 107 -42.71 17.88 3.26
N SER A 108 -43.12 19.09 3.61
CA SER A 108 -43.49 19.51 4.96
C SER A 108 -44.54 18.60 5.57
N LEU A 109 -44.34 18.25 6.85
CA LEU A 109 -45.32 17.62 7.72
C LEU A 109 -46.63 18.44 7.74
N PHE A 110 -47.64 17.92 7.04
CA PHE A 110 -49.05 18.11 7.36
C PHE A 110 -49.61 16.76 7.84
#